data_AF-A0A0B7FW21-F1
#
_entry.id   AF-A0A0B7FW21-F1
#
_cell.length_a   1.000
_cell.length_b   1.000
_cell.length_c   1.000
_cell.angle_alpha   90.00
_cell.angle_beta   90.00
_cell.angle_gamma   90.00
#
_symmetry.space_group_name_H-M   'P 1'
#
loop_
_entity.id
_entity.type
_entity.pdbx_description
1 polymer ?
#
loop_
_entity_poly.entity_id
_entity_poly.type
_entity_poly.pdbx_seq_one_letter_code
_entity_poly.pdbx_strand_id
1 'polypeptide(L)'
;MLTNCETPRSVEVALQSVAGATLDLDLSRIEKCKAWLRMGEQFLNCQLQDARPNQAVSRWGSSLLLSWGHRRHLRISERYKYPTSRNTMLEAMIWAMQIQIDQLCAVSSDLPTKSDEVVEIWSMVSDTAHHCIKELYRPHEDSSSGTIPLHSWQCNTQPIEMVVALLERHLSSPDAKALEPMTYQALCISFTLLLCCSLAHCSPPIAVRYLLRLLHTPHGRSSSEIRLAMVAFVFSRHDLPGWSRSTQGHVYLRVQRALEVYHFYQKAKLKESSFCECVARGCFFLLASPQLHGLDHADVKLIAQEIRFPVPHAPSLFPHYATFMAWISKHPFIYTVSSYNELIENALRYLTQDVARDLHAALNNPHLAEAYSLVLCSSLNGLNRERFEWVTIELYGFVLEVIKSRPYDSLNILSRIPLPQLSPPLDDHLDIRNIVSQIIGLLDDEKPDVQLFATSQIWHLIRASSPTTDEQSKTRVALEQQLLKPDSAWGSADGLKGVSGLMKTRLYQLLEHPDLLYGLAVEYGYRVVECMLEEDECSSSGPRMQKVQEYLDMRKIPKSIRGLSSFITLPPTQTQAHVV
;
A
#
# COMPACT_ATOMS: atom_id res chain seq x y z
N MET A 1 38.18 29.86 -12.00
CA MET A 1 36.98 30.69 -12.23
C MET A 1 35.84 29.76 -12.63
N LEU A 2 34.72 29.74 -11.91
CA LEU A 2 33.54 28.94 -12.28
C LEU A 2 32.69 29.76 -13.25
N THR A 3 32.56 29.29 -14.49
CA THR A 3 31.81 29.96 -15.55
C THR A 3 30.47 29.28 -15.83
N ASN A 4 30.41 27.94 -15.75
CA ASN A 4 29.18 27.16 -15.83
C ASN A 4 29.29 25.83 -15.03
N CYS A 5 28.15 25.17 -14.84
CA CYS A 5 28.01 23.88 -14.13
C CYS A 5 27.15 22.91 -14.96
N GLU A 6 27.45 22.81 -16.24
CA GLU A 6 26.63 22.09 -17.23
C GLU A 6 26.82 20.58 -17.20
N THR A 7 28.02 20.10 -16.85
CA THR A 7 28.32 18.65 -16.82
C THR A 7 28.54 18.16 -15.39
N PRO A 8 28.18 16.90 -15.05
CA PRO A 8 28.43 16.33 -13.72
C PRO A 8 29.90 16.43 -13.29
N ARG A 9 30.84 16.29 -14.24
CA ARG A 9 32.28 16.44 -13.98
C ARG A 9 32.66 17.90 -13.66
N SER A 10 32.06 18.88 -14.34
CA SER A 10 32.29 20.30 -14.03
C SER A 10 31.78 20.67 -12.63
N VAL A 11 30.66 20.09 -12.20
CA VAL A 11 30.11 20.27 -10.84
C VAL A 11 31.04 19.64 -9.81
N GLU A 12 31.60 18.46 -10.08
CA GLU A 12 32.56 17.80 -9.19
C GLU A 12 33.86 18.61 -9.03
N VAL A 13 34.41 19.13 -10.13
CA VAL A 13 35.61 20.00 -10.09
C VAL A 13 35.31 21.32 -9.40
N ALA A 14 34.11 21.88 -9.61
CA ALA A 14 33.65 23.06 -8.91
C ALA A 14 33.56 22.83 -7.40
N LEU A 15 32.92 21.73 -6.99
CA LEU A 15 32.80 21.31 -5.60
C LEU A 15 34.19 21.15 -4.95
N GLN A 16 35.13 20.49 -5.61
CA GLN A 16 36.51 20.31 -5.13
C GLN A 16 37.29 21.63 -5.04
N SER A 17 37.04 22.57 -5.96
CA SER A 17 37.70 23.89 -5.96
C SER A 17 37.15 24.79 -4.85
N VAL A 18 35.84 24.74 -4.63
CA VAL A 18 35.11 25.52 -3.63
C VAL A 18 35.39 24.99 -2.22
N ALA A 19 35.49 23.69 -2.09
CA ALA A 19 35.94 22.97 -0.90
C ALA A 19 37.29 23.42 -0.32
N GLY A 20 38.24 23.76 -1.21
CA GLY A 20 39.55 24.28 -0.82
C GLY A 20 39.59 25.80 -0.64
N ALA A 21 38.49 26.51 -0.90
CA ALA A 21 38.42 27.96 -0.78
C ALA A 21 38.13 28.41 0.67
N THR A 22 38.69 29.56 1.05
CA THR A 22 38.50 30.20 2.36
C THR A 22 37.06 30.73 2.54
N LEU A 23 36.74 31.20 3.77
CA LEU A 23 35.43 31.75 4.15
C LEU A 23 34.90 32.89 3.24
N ASP A 24 35.79 33.51 2.45
CA ASP A 24 35.51 34.61 1.51
C ASP A 24 34.97 34.16 0.13
N LEU A 25 34.45 32.93 0.06
CA LEU A 25 33.83 32.40 -1.15
C LEU A 25 32.67 33.30 -1.61
N ASP A 26 32.77 33.83 -2.84
CA ASP A 26 31.75 34.64 -3.49
C ASP A 26 30.51 33.79 -3.84
N LEU A 27 29.61 33.65 -2.86
CA LEU A 27 28.37 32.88 -3.01
C LEU A 27 27.46 33.44 -4.10
N SER A 28 27.54 34.75 -4.40
CA SER A 28 26.69 35.39 -5.40
C SER A 28 26.95 34.82 -6.80
N ARG A 29 28.18 34.39 -7.10
CA ARG A 29 28.51 33.70 -8.36
C ARG A 29 27.97 32.28 -8.41
N ILE A 30 28.00 31.57 -7.28
CA ILE A 30 27.47 30.21 -7.17
C ILE A 30 25.94 30.23 -7.40
N GLU A 31 25.25 31.23 -6.84
CA GLU A 31 23.83 31.48 -7.08
C GLU A 31 23.55 31.82 -8.56
N LYS A 32 24.29 32.77 -9.15
CA LYS A 32 24.14 33.16 -10.57
C LYS A 32 24.33 31.98 -11.54
N CYS A 33 25.24 31.06 -11.24
CA CYS A 33 25.50 29.87 -12.06
C CYS A 33 24.52 28.71 -11.81
N LYS A 34 23.51 28.87 -10.95
CA LYS A 34 22.58 27.79 -10.52
C LYS A 34 23.31 26.55 -9.98
N ALA A 35 24.51 26.74 -9.42
CA ALA A 35 25.37 25.63 -9.02
C ALA A 35 24.84 24.90 -7.76
N TRP A 36 24.16 25.62 -6.86
CA TRP A 36 23.53 25.04 -5.67
C TRP A 36 22.62 23.86 -5.97
N LEU A 37 21.79 23.99 -7.00
CA LEU A 37 20.90 22.91 -7.43
C LEU A 37 21.67 21.66 -7.83
N ARG A 38 22.66 21.82 -8.71
CA ARG A 38 23.46 20.69 -9.21
C ARG A 38 24.22 20.01 -8.08
N MET A 39 24.75 20.80 -7.14
CA MET A 39 25.42 20.29 -5.96
C MET A 39 24.46 19.55 -5.02
N GLY A 40 23.27 20.08 -4.77
CA GLY A 40 22.23 19.42 -3.98
C GLY A 40 21.75 18.11 -4.61
N GLU A 41 21.44 18.13 -5.91
CA GLU A 41 21.03 16.95 -6.67
C GLU A 41 22.14 15.88 -6.66
N GLN A 42 23.38 16.26 -6.93
CA GLN A 42 24.53 15.34 -6.89
C GLN A 42 24.75 14.79 -5.48
N PHE A 43 24.63 15.63 -4.45
CA PHE A 43 24.76 15.21 -3.05
C PHE A 43 23.70 14.16 -2.68
N LEU A 44 22.43 14.41 -2.98
CA LEU A 44 21.34 13.46 -2.72
C LEU A 44 21.52 12.17 -3.53
N ASN A 45 21.97 12.28 -4.78
CA ASN A 45 22.29 11.12 -5.62
C ASN A 45 23.41 10.25 -5.06
N CYS A 46 24.44 10.87 -4.48
CA CYS A 46 25.52 10.13 -3.83
C CYS A 46 25.04 9.36 -2.59
N GLN A 47 23.96 9.78 -1.93
CA GLN A 47 23.42 9.04 -0.78
C GLN A 47 22.66 7.76 -1.20
N LEU A 48 22.18 7.69 -2.44
CA LEU A 48 21.41 6.55 -2.95
C LEU A 48 22.25 5.41 -3.53
N GLN A 49 23.54 5.62 -3.80
CA GLN A 49 24.38 4.64 -4.51
C GLN A 49 25.08 3.71 -3.50
N ASP A 50 24.78 2.40 -3.57
CA ASP A 50 25.49 1.34 -2.82
C ASP A 50 27.00 1.27 -3.15
N ALA A 51 27.39 1.81 -4.31
CA ALA A 51 28.79 1.95 -4.67
C ALA A 51 29.40 3.08 -3.86
N ARG A 52 30.22 2.72 -2.85
CA ARG A 52 31.07 3.60 -2.01
C ARG A 52 31.03 5.06 -2.52
N PRO A 53 30.16 5.92 -1.95
CA PRO A 53 30.03 7.28 -2.44
C PRO A 53 31.42 7.90 -2.49
N ASN A 54 31.73 8.60 -3.58
CA ASN A 54 32.99 9.33 -3.66
C ASN A 54 33.07 10.22 -2.41
N GLN A 55 33.88 9.80 -1.43
CA GLN A 55 33.81 10.32 -0.07
C GLN A 55 34.16 11.81 -0.06
N ALA A 56 34.96 12.25 -1.05
CA ALA A 56 35.22 13.65 -1.30
C ALA A 56 33.93 14.40 -1.67
N VAL A 57 33.16 13.95 -2.67
CA VAL A 57 31.93 14.61 -3.12
C VAL A 57 30.90 14.72 -1.99
N SER A 58 30.73 13.66 -1.19
CA SER A 58 29.80 13.69 -0.05
C SER A 58 30.24 14.68 1.04
N ARG A 59 31.53 14.70 1.40
CA ARG A 59 32.08 15.64 2.39
C ARG A 59 31.99 17.09 1.93
N TRP A 60 32.33 17.36 0.67
CA TRP A 60 32.34 18.70 0.10
C TRP A 60 30.92 19.24 -0.13
N GLY A 61 30.04 18.42 -0.72
CA GLY A 61 28.63 18.76 -0.89
C GLY A 61 27.97 19.07 0.46
N SER A 62 28.19 18.23 1.47
CA SER A 62 27.66 18.46 2.82
C SER A 62 28.17 19.78 3.42
N SER A 63 29.48 20.04 3.41
CA SER A 63 30.06 21.27 3.98
C SER A 63 29.48 22.54 3.34
N LEU A 64 29.32 22.54 2.02
CA LEU A 64 28.82 23.71 1.29
C LEU A 64 27.33 23.93 1.49
N LEU A 65 26.53 22.86 1.47
CA LEU A 65 25.10 22.93 1.77
C LEU A 65 24.85 23.42 3.21
N LEU A 66 25.68 22.98 4.16
CA LEU A 66 25.62 23.46 5.55
C LEU A 66 26.02 24.93 5.69
N SER A 67 27.05 25.37 4.98
CA SER A 67 27.47 26.78 4.98
C SER A 67 26.38 27.69 4.39
N TRP A 68 25.81 27.30 3.25
CA TRP A 68 24.68 28.00 2.63
C TRP A 68 23.46 28.03 3.56
N GLY A 69 23.08 26.87 4.09
CA GLY A 69 21.96 26.72 5.01
C GLY A 69 22.13 27.53 6.29
N HIS A 70 23.34 27.53 6.88
CA HIS A 70 23.65 28.31 8.08
C HIS A 70 23.43 29.83 7.86
N ARG A 71 23.90 30.37 6.72
CA ARG A 71 23.68 31.78 6.39
C ARG A 71 22.20 32.10 6.24
N ARG A 72 21.43 31.22 5.58
CA ARG A 72 19.97 31.40 5.45
C ARG A 72 19.28 31.34 6.81
N HIS A 73 19.68 30.39 7.65
CA HIS A 73 19.13 30.21 8.99
C HIS A 73 19.35 31.44 9.88
N LEU A 74 20.51 32.09 9.77
CA LEU A 74 20.80 33.34 10.49
C LEU A 74 19.98 34.52 9.98
N ARG A 75 19.67 34.59 8.68
CA ARG A 75 18.80 35.63 8.12
C ARG A 75 17.36 35.51 8.62
N ILE A 76 16.86 34.28 8.77
CA ILE A 76 15.48 34.02 9.24
C ILE A 76 15.39 34.24 10.76
N SER A 77 16.41 33.80 11.51
CA SER A 77 16.43 33.91 12.96
C SER A 77 17.84 34.14 13.48
N GLU A 78 18.20 35.42 13.68
CA GLU A 78 19.52 35.87 14.15
C GLU A 78 19.97 35.21 15.45
N ARG A 79 19.03 34.72 16.26
CA ARG A 79 19.29 34.14 17.59
C ARG A 79 19.35 32.62 17.63
N TYR A 80 19.20 31.93 16.49
CA TYR A 80 19.20 30.47 16.51
C TYR A 80 20.60 29.92 16.77
N LYS A 81 20.74 29.17 17.87
CA LYS A 81 21.98 28.46 18.21
C LYS A 81 21.82 26.99 17.84
N TYR A 82 22.69 26.51 16.97
CA TYR A 82 22.75 25.10 16.65
C TYR A 82 23.15 24.27 17.87
N PRO A 83 22.58 23.06 18.05
CA PRO A 83 23.03 22.15 19.11
C PRO A 83 24.45 21.67 18.84
N THR A 84 25.15 21.24 19.90
CA THR A 84 26.52 20.71 19.82
C THR A 84 26.58 19.36 19.12
N SER A 85 25.53 18.54 19.24
CA SER A 85 25.37 17.27 18.53
C SER A 85 24.51 17.49 17.29
N ARG A 86 25.10 17.35 16.10
CA ARG A 86 24.42 17.54 14.81
C ARG A 86 24.64 16.35 13.90
N ASN A 87 23.58 15.93 13.23
CA ASN A 87 23.67 15.07 12.06
C ASN A 87 23.83 15.96 10.81
N THR A 88 25.09 16.31 10.52
CA THR A 88 25.48 17.20 9.41
C THR A 88 25.07 16.66 8.04
N MET A 89 25.04 15.34 7.87
CA MET A 89 24.58 14.71 6.64
C MET A 89 23.08 14.94 6.42
N LEU A 90 22.26 14.67 7.43
CA LEU A 90 20.81 14.87 7.36
C LEU A 90 20.45 16.33 7.11
N GLU A 91 21.11 17.26 7.80
CA GLU A 91 20.91 18.69 7.55
C GLU A 91 21.26 19.09 6.12
N ALA A 92 22.37 18.58 5.57
CA ALA A 92 22.72 18.82 4.17
C ALA A 92 21.64 18.28 3.22
N MET A 93 21.01 17.14 3.51
CA MET A 93 19.89 16.63 2.72
C MET A 93 18.67 17.55 2.78
N ILE A 94 18.31 18.03 3.97
CA ILE A 94 17.20 18.97 4.15
C ILE A 94 17.46 20.27 3.36
N TRP A 95 18.68 20.80 3.40
CA TRP A 95 19.04 21.99 2.62
C TRP A 95 19.08 21.72 1.10
N ALA A 96 19.53 20.54 0.67
CA ALA A 96 19.46 20.15 -0.74
C ALA A 96 18.02 20.14 -1.26
N MET A 97 17.07 19.68 -0.44
CA MET A 97 15.64 19.71 -0.77
C MET A 97 15.08 21.14 -0.78
N GLN A 98 15.51 22.03 0.12
CA GLN A 98 15.13 23.45 0.07
C GLN A 98 15.60 24.15 -1.22
N ILE A 99 16.80 23.83 -1.69
CA ILE A 99 17.30 24.38 -2.96
C ILE A 99 16.40 23.97 -4.14
N GLN A 100 15.86 22.74 -4.12
CA GLN A 100 14.89 22.31 -5.13
C GLN A 100 13.59 23.12 -5.03
N ILE A 101 13.06 23.33 -3.82
CA ILE A 101 11.89 24.19 -3.58
C ILE A 101 12.13 25.60 -4.13
N ASP A 102 13.24 26.23 -3.75
CA ASP A 102 13.59 27.58 -4.19
C ASP A 102 13.69 27.68 -5.72
N GLN A 103 14.22 26.65 -6.39
CA GLN A 103 14.31 26.64 -7.85
C GLN A 103 12.94 26.54 -8.51
N LEU A 104 12.06 25.67 -8.01
CA LEU A 104 10.71 25.51 -8.54
C LEU A 104 9.93 26.82 -8.43
N CYS A 105 10.05 27.50 -7.28
CA CYS A 105 9.51 28.84 -7.09
C CYS A 105 10.14 29.86 -8.05
N ALA A 106 11.46 29.84 -8.22
CA ALA A 106 12.17 30.77 -9.10
C ALA A 106 11.70 30.68 -10.56
N VAL A 107 11.51 29.47 -11.09
CA VAL A 107 11.00 29.24 -12.46
C VAL A 107 9.58 29.77 -12.63
N SER A 108 8.76 29.66 -11.60
CA SER A 108 7.40 30.21 -11.58
C SER A 108 7.39 31.75 -11.60
N SER A 109 8.45 32.41 -11.09
CA SER A 109 8.55 33.88 -11.03
C SER A 109 8.61 34.62 -12.33
N ASP A 110 9.17 33.98 -13.35
CA ASP A 110 9.48 34.64 -14.61
C ASP A 110 8.21 34.85 -15.45
N LEU A 111 7.04 34.41 -14.94
CA LEU A 111 5.73 34.66 -15.53
C LEU A 111 5.22 36.08 -15.21
N PRO A 112 4.77 36.86 -16.21
CA PRO A 112 4.52 38.30 -16.11
C PRO A 112 3.32 38.72 -15.25
N THR A 113 2.55 37.78 -14.67
CA THR A 113 1.41 38.07 -13.78
C THR A 113 1.48 37.19 -12.54
N LYS A 114 2.10 37.71 -11.47
CA LYS A 114 2.06 37.04 -10.16
C LYS A 114 0.72 37.32 -9.49
N SER A 115 -0.02 36.27 -9.15
CA SER A 115 -1.11 36.42 -8.19
C SER A 115 -0.51 36.59 -6.79
N ASP A 116 -1.19 37.33 -5.91
CA ASP A 116 -0.79 37.49 -4.51
C ASP A 116 -0.66 36.13 -3.80
N GLU A 117 -1.48 35.15 -4.21
CA GLU A 117 -1.45 33.77 -3.73
C GLU A 117 -0.09 33.07 -3.99
N VAL A 118 0.54 33.29 -5.16
CA VAL A 118 1.85 32.69 -5.46
C VAL A 118 2.95 33.28 -4.56
N VAL A 119 2.87 34.59 -4.27
CA VAL A 119 3.82 35.27 -3.37
C VAL A 119 3.67 34.75 -1.95
N GLU A 120 2.44 34.55 -1.48
CA GLU A 120 2.15 33.97 -0.16
C GLU A 120 2.70 32.54 -0.05
N ILE A 121 2.44 31.69 -1.06
CA ILE A 121 2.95 30.31 -1.10
C ILE A 121 4.47 30.31 -1.01
N TRP A 122 5.15 31.16 -1.77
CA TRP A 122 6.61 31.21 -1.75
C TRP A 122 7.18 31.64 -0.42
N SER A 123 6.59 32.67 0.20
CA SER A 123 6.99 33.11 1.53
C SER A 123 6.83 32.00 2.57
N MET A 124 5.88 31.09 2.37
CA MET A 124 5.66 29.96 3.25
C MET A 124 6.68 28.84 3.02
N VAL A 125 6.92 28.46 1.76
CA VAL A 125 7.79 27.31 1.44
C VAL A 125 9.29 27.66 1.50
N SER A 126 9.66 28.94 1.44
CA SER A 126 11.06 29.40 1.49
C SER A 126 11.78 29.03 2.79
N ASP A 127 11.03 28.81 3.86
CA ASP A 127 11.57 28.59 5.21
C ASP A 127 11.35 27.15 5.69
N THR A 128 10.92 26.25 4.80
CA THR A 128 10.60 24.85 5.14
C THR A 128 11.77 24.14 5.82
N ALA A 129 12.97 24.19 5.24
CA ALA A 129 14.15 23.56 5.82
C ALA A 129 14.53 24.14 7.20
N HIS A 130 14.34 25.45 7.39
CA HIS A 130 14.55 26.09 8.68
C HIS A 130 13.61 25.49 9.73
N HIS A 131 12.32 25.40 9.43
CA HIS A 131 11.34 24.77 10.32
C HIS A 131 11.68 23.31 10.62
N CYS A 132 12.02 22.52 9.60
CA CYS A 132 12.42 21.12 9.77
C CYS A 132 13.62 20.96 10.70
N ILE A 133 14.68 21.75 10.51
CA ILE A 133 15.90 21.69 11.33
C ILE A 133 15.62 22.14 12.76
N LYS A 134 14.85 23.22 12.95
CA LYS A 134 14.46 23.73 14.26
C LYS A 134 13.66 22.70 15.06
N GLU A 135 12.69 22.04 14.43
CA GLU A 135 11.88 21.00 15.09
C GLU A 135 12.71 19.74 15.36
N LEU A 136 13.56 19.33 14.42
CA LEU A 136 14.41 18.14 14.57
C LEU A 136 15.34 18.24 15.78
N TYR A 137 15.88 19.44 16.03
CA TYR A 137 16.82 19.73 17.11
C TYR A 137 16.23 20.47 18.30
N ARG A 138 14.90 20.57 18.39
CA ARG A 138 14.25 21.21 19.53
C ARG A 138 14.79 20.56 20.83
N PRO A 139 15.40 21.33 21.74
CA PRO A 139 15.97 20.76 22.96
C PRO A 139 14.88 20.06 23.75
N HIS A 140 15.18 18.86 24.21
CA HIS A 140 14.33 18.12 25.12
C HIS A 140 14.49 18.79 26.50
N GLU A 141 13.64 19.78 26.81
CA GLU A 141 13.84 20.61 28.01
C GLU A 141 13.73 19.82 29.33
N ASP A 142 13.20 18.58 29.33
CA ASP A 142 12.87 17.86 30.58
C ASP A 142 13.54 16.50 30.82
N SER A 143 14.80 16.29 30.42
CA SER A 143 15.49 15.01 30.74
C SER A 143 16.12 14.95 32.14
N SER A 144 16.07 16.01 32.94
CA SER A 144 16.70 16.06 34.27
C SER A 144 15.77 15.69 35.44
N SER A 145 14.44 15.67 35.25
CA SER A 145 13.50 15.13 36.23
C SER A 145 12.92 13.82 35.69
N GLY A 146 13.52 12.69 36.07
CA GLY A 146 13.05 11.37 35.66
C GLY A 146 11.54 11.22 35.91
N THR A 147 10.81 10.71 34.91
CA THR A 147 9.34 10.48 34.85
C THR A 147 8.43 11.62 34.37
N ILE A 148 8.73 12.24 33.22
CA ILE A 148 7.65 12.84 32.40
C ILE A 148 7.19 11.82 31.34
N PRO A 149 5.88 11.50 31.25
CA PRO A 149 5.35 10.57 30.26
C PRO A 149 5.51 11.11 28.84
N LEU A 150 5.85 10.21 27.91
CA LEU A 150 6.15 10.45 26.49
C LEU A 150 5.01 11.13 25.68
N HIS A 151 3.90 11.53 26.30
CA HIS A 151 2.64 11.87 25.63
C HIS A 151 2.32 13.37 25.51
N SER A 152 3.11 14.30 26.06
CA SER A 152 2.78 15.74 26.04
C SER A 152 3.59 16.59 25.05
N TRP A 153 4.18 15.99 24.01
CA TRP A 153 4.94 16.74 22.99
C TRP A 153 4.00 17.58 22.11
N GLN A 154 3.89 18.87 22.40
CA GLN A 154 3.25 19.84 21.52
C GLN A 154 4.20 20.19 20.36
N CYS A 155 4.13 19.35 19.34
CA CYS A 155 4.73 19.53 18.02
C CYS A 155 4.20 20.84 17.39
N ASN A 156 5.04 21.70 16.83
CA ASN A 156 4.54 22.90 16.15
C ASN A 156 3.95 22.49 14.79
N THR A 157 2.64 22.29 14.74
CA THR A 157 1.95 21.85 13.52
C THR A 157 1.54 23.00 12.60
N GLN A 158 1.76 24.26 13.00
CA GLN A 158 1.32 25.41 12.20
C GLN A 158 1.88 25.40 10.75
N PRO A 159 3.18 25.15 10.51
CA PRO A 159 3.70 25.18 9.14
C PRO A 159 3.09 24.09 8.25
N ILE A 160 2.87 22.89 8.78
CA ILE A 160 2.27 21.79 8.01
C ILE A 160 0.78 22.03 7.77
N GLU A 161 0.05 22.58 8.75
CA GLU A 161 -1.36 22.93 8.59
C GLU A 161 -1.55 23.94 7.46
N MET A 162 -0.70 24.97 7.38
CA MET A 162 -0.78 25.98 6.32
C MET A 162 -0.53 25.37 4.93
N VAL A 163 0.49 24.51 4.79
CA VAL A 163 0.79 23.82 3.53
C VAL A 163 -0.34 22.87 3.13
N VAL A 164 -0.89 22.11 4.09
CA VAL A 164 -2.00 21.19 3.86
C VAL A 164 -3.26 21.94 3.44
N ALA A 165 -3.62 23.03 4.12
CA ALA A 165 -4.80 23.83 3.77
C ALA A 165 -4.72 24.42 2.35
N LEU A 166 -3.52 24.81 1.90
CA LEU A 166 -3.32 25.28 0.53
C LEU A 166 -3.45 24.14 -0.49
N LEU A 167 -2.85 22.99 -0.21
CA LEU A 167 -2.97 21.81 -1.07
C LEU A 167 -4.42 21.34 -1.14
N GLU A 168 -5.16 21.27 -0.02
CA GLU A 168 -6.59 20.92 0.02
C GLU A 168 -7.43 21.89 -0.80
N ARG A 169 -7.22 23.20 -0.65
CA ARG A 169 -7.93 24.22 -1.42
C ARG A 169 -7.73 24.03 -2.91
N HIS A 170 -6.49 23.74 -3.33
CA HIS A 170 -6.17 23.48 -4.72
C HIS A 170 -6.79 22.17 -5.24
N LEU A 171 -6.75 21.09 -4.45
CA LEU A 171 -7.27 19.77 -4.84
C LEU A 171 -8.82 19.70 -4.83
N SER A 172 -9.47 20.52 -4.01
CA SER A 172 -10.93 20.48 -3.83
C SER A 172 -11.69 21.29 -4.86
N SER A 173 -11.06 22.30 -5.46
CA SER A 173 -11.75 23.25 -6.32
C SER A 173 -11.65 22.85 -7.80
N PRO A 174 -12.76 22.43 -8.44
CA PRO A 174 -12.77 22.12 -9.87
C PRO A 174 -12.60 23.38 -10.74
N ASP A 175 -12.92 24.56 -10.19
CA ASP A 175 -12.88 25.87 -10.88
C ASP A 175 -11.72 26.77 -10.45
N ALA A 176 -10.93 26.39 -9.42
CA ALA A 176 -9.77 27.17 -9.04
C ALA A 176 -8.77 27.18 -10.20
N LYS A 177 -8.17 28.35 -10.45
CA LYS A 177 -6.99 28.43 -11.31
C LYS A 177 -6.00 27.40 -10.77
N ALA A 178 -5.74 26.37 -11.57
CA ALA A 178 -4.84 25.32 -11.16
C ALA A 178 -3.51 25.98 -10.75
N LEU A 179 -3.01 25.62 -9.56
CA LEU A 179 -1.66 26.02 -9.16
C LEU A 179 -0.72 25.64 -10.29
N GLU A 180 0.18 26.56 -10.62
CA GLU A 180 1.19 26.32 -11.62
C GLU A 180 2.01 25.07 -11.21
N PRO A 181 2.29 24.12 -12.13
CA PRO A 181 2.83 22.81 -11.77
C PRO A 181 4.10 22.86 -10.90
N MET A 182 5.00 23.81 -11.13
CA MET A 182 6.22 23.96 -10.31
C MET A 182 5.89 24.43 -8.89
N THR A 183 4.95 25.36 -8.74
CA THR A 183 4.45 25.81 -7.43
C THR A 183 3.78 24.68 -6.66
N TYR A 184 2.97 23.87 -7.34
CA TYR A 184 2.37 22.67 -6.76
C TYR A 184 3.44 21.68 -6.28
N GLN A 185 4.43 21.41 -7.13
CA GLN A 185 5.53 20.51 -6.79
C GLN A 185 6.34 21.01 -5.59
N ALA A 186 6.61 22.33 -5.52
CA ALA A 186 7.29 22.96 -4.40
C ALA A 186 6.52 22.78 -3.08
N LEU A 187 5.19 22.93 -3.10
CA LEU A 187 4.33 22.65 -1.96
C LEU A 187 4.37 21.18 -1.54
N CYS A 188 4.35 20.23 -2.48
CA CYS A 188 4.41 18.81 -2.14
C CYS A 188 5.76 18.38 -1.56
N ILE A 189 6.89 18.92 -2.06
CA ILE A 189 8.21 18.70 -1.47
C ILE A 189 8.21 19.27 -0.04
N SER A 190 7.66 20.48 0.13
CA SER A 190 7.58 21.13 1.44
C SER A 190 6.74 20.34 2.44
N PHE A 191 5.57 19.87 1.99
CA PHE A 191 4.71 18.97 2.75
C PHE A 191 5.46 17.72 3.21
N THR A 192 6.18 17.07 2.28
CA THR A 192 6.97 15.87 2.61
C THR A 192 8.03 16.17 3.66
N LEU A 193 8.78 17.27 3.50
CA LEU A 193 9.79 17.68 4.46
C LEU A 193 9.18 17.92 5.84
N LEU A 194 8.09 18.67 5.94
CA LEU A 194 7.42 18.96 7.22
C LEU A 194 6.84 17.69 7.84
N LEU A 195 6.21 16.83 7.04
CA LEU A 195 5.65 15.56 7.49
C LEU A 195 6.73 14.64 8.06
N CYS A 196 7.89 14.56 7.41
CA CYS A 196 8.94 13.63 7.79
C CYS A 196 9.92 14.18 8.82
N CYS A 197 10.15 15.51 8.85
CA CYS A 197 11.10 16.16 9.75
C CYS A 197 10.39 16.82 10.94
N SER A 198 9.40 17.68 10.69
CA SER A 198 8.72 18.44 11.75
C SER A 198 7.83 17.55 12.61
N LEU A 199 7.17 16.56 11.99
CA LEU A 199 6.38 15.55 12.70
C LEU A 199 7.20 14.29 13.04
N ALA A 200 8.53 14.36 12.99
CA ALA A 200 9.39 13.23 13.30
C ALA A 200 9.29 12.81 14.78
N HIS A 201 8.99 13.75 15.68
CA HIS A 201 8.77 13.52 17.11
C HIS A 201 7.29 13.29 17.46
N CYS A 202 6.39 13.65 16.55
CA CYS A 202 4.94 13.51 16.73
C CYS A 202 4.50 12.02 16.73
N SER A 203 3.38 11.74 17.42
CA SER A 203 2.72 10.43 17.36
C SER A 203 2.29 10.12 15.92
N PRO A 204 2.37 8.84 15.48
CA PRO A 204 1.95 8.46 14.12
C PRO A 204 0.54 8.95 13.73
N PRO A 205 -0.49 8.92 14.61
CA PRO A 205 -1.82 9.37 14.24
C PRO A 205 -1.88 10.82 13.77
N ILE A 206 -1.12 11.73 14.40
CA ILE A 206 -1.13 13.15 14.01
C ILE A 206 -0.63 13.31 12.57
N ALA A 207 0.49 12.67 12.23
CA ALA A 207 1.07 12.75 10.88
C ALA A 207 0.18 12.06 9.83
N VAL A 208 -0.42 10.92 10.19
CA VAL A 208 -1.35 10.19 9.31
C VAL A 208 -2.59 11.02 9.02
N ARG A 209 -3.12 11.81 9.96
CA ARG A 209 -4.28 12.67 9.72
C ARG A 209 -4.01 13.75 8.66
N TYR A 210 -2.82 14.34 8.63
CA TYR A 210 -2.42 15.26 7.56
C TYR A 210 -2.28 14.55 6.20
N LEU A 211 -1.76 13.32 6.18
CA LEU A 211 -1.71 12.51 4.96
C LEU A 211 -3.10 12.18 4.42
N LEU A 212 -4.00 11.68 5.28
CA LEU A 212 -5.35 11.27 4.88
C LEU A 212 -6.18 12.44 4.35
N ARG A 213 -6.03 13.63 4.95
CA ARG A 213 -6.60 14.88 4.45
C ARG A 213 -6.25 15.15 2.99
N LEU A 214 -4.98 14.95 2.61
CA LEU A 214 -4.51 15.15 1.23
C LEU A 214 -4.77 13.98 0.29
N LEU A 215 -4.92 12.76 0.82
CA LEU A 215 -5.38 11.60 0.05
C LEU A 215 -6.88 11.71 -0.27
N HIS A 216 -7.65 12.43 0.56
CA HIS A 216 -9.05 12.71 0.32
C HIS A 216 -9.25 13.78 -0.75
N THR A 217 -9.25 13.36 -2.01
CA THR A 217 -9.55 14.24 -3.13
C THR A 217 -10.96 13.95 -3.69
N PRO A 218 -11.89 14.92 -3.68
CA PRO A 218 -13.27 14.70 -4.14
C PRO A 218 -13.38 14.35 -5.63
N HIS A 219 -12.35 14.66 -6.43
CA HIS A 219 -12.36 14.55 -7.90
C HIS A 219 -11.52 13.40 -8.46
N GLY A 220 -11.01 12.48 -7.63
CA GLY A 220 -10.26 11.33 -8.14
C GLY A 220 -9.19 10.81 -7.19
N ARG A 221 -8.06 10.37 -7.76
CA ARG A 221 -6.91 9.88 -7.00
C ARG A 221 -5.99 11.02 -6.62
N SER A 222 -5.34 10.88 -5.47
CA SER A 222 -4.28 11.78 -5.05
C SER A 222 -3.11 11.80 -6.05
N SER A 223 -2.43 12.95 -6.10
CA SER A 223 -1.28 13.13 -6.99
C SER A 223 -0.15 12.15 -6.68
N SER A 224 0.73 11.91 -7.65
CA SER A 224 1.95 11.12 -7.44
C SER A 224 2.80 11.67 -6.29
N GLU A 225 2.82 12.97 -6.11
CA GLU A 225 3.64 13.67 -5.13
C GLU A 225 3.13 13.44 -3.71
N ILE A 226 1.81 13.48 -3.50
CA ILE A 226 1.18 13.20 -2.20
C ILE A 226 1.34 11.72 -1.85
N ARG A 227 1.11 10.84 -2.82
CA ARG A 227 1.34 9.39 -2.66
C ARG A 227 2.79 9.08 -2.33
N LEU A 228 3.73 9.83 -2.90
CA LEU A 228 5.16 9.69 -2.59
C LEU A 228 5.48 10.19 -1.17
N ALA A 229 4.85 11.27 -0.71
CA ALA A 229 4.97 11.74 0.66
C ALA A 229 4.49 10.68 1.67
N MET A 230 3.37 10.01 1.37
CA MET A 230 2.87 8.88 2.15
C MET A 230 3.90 7.74 2.19
N VAL A 231 4.43 7.32 1.03
CA VAL A 231 5.45 6.25 0.97
C VAL A 231 6.70 6.62 1.78
N ALA A 232 7.20 7.86 1.64
CA ALA A 232 8.35 8.35 2.40
C ALA A 232 8.10 8.30 3.92
N PHE A 233 6.94 8.79 4.37
CA PHE A 233 6.55 8.77 5.78
C PHE A 233 6.46 7.34 6.31
N VAL A 234 5.72 6.48 5.61
CA VAL A 234 5.51 5.10 6.05
C VAL A 234 6.85 4.36 6.10
N PHE A 235 7.64 4.44 5.04
CA PHE A 235 8.90 3.72 4.95
C PHE A 235 9.90 4.24 5.99
N SER A 236 9.82 5.51 6.38
CA SER A 236 10.63 6.06 7.47
C SER A 236 10.38 5.42 8.84
N ARG A 237 9.17 4.89 9.08
CA ARG A 237 8.74 4.37 10.38
C ARG A 237 8.82 2.85 10.49
N HIS A 238 9.04 2.17 9.38
CA HIS A 238 9.14 0.72 9.34
C HIS A 238 10.53 0.29 8.89
N ASP A 239 11.03 -0.75 9.54
CA ASP A 239 12.27 -1.41 9.14
C ASP A 239 11.99 -2.31 7.95
N LEU A 240 12.04 -1.67 6.78
CA LEU A 240 12.03 -2.37 5.53
C LEU A 240 13.30 -3.21 5.41
N PRO A 241 13.19 -4.42 4.87
CA PRO A 241 14.37 -5.21 4.61
C PRO A 241 15.31 -4.42 3.67
N GLY A 242 16.61 -4.69 3.79
CA GLY A 242 17.66 -4.04 3.01
C GLY A 242 18.25 -2.77 3.54
N TRP A 243 17.65 -2.23 4.60
CA TRP A 243 18.26 -1.18 5.37
C TRP A 243 19.03 -1.81 6.53
N SER A 244 20.32 -1.54 6.60
CA SER A 244 21.22 -2.15 7.59
C SER A 244 20.97 -1.70 9.03
N ARG A 245 20.16 -0.64 9.24
CA ARG A 245 19.92 -0.05 10.55
C ARG A 245 18.43 0.04 10.84
N SER A 246 18.05 -0.40 12.03
CA SER A 246 16.71 -0.15 12.55
C SER A 246 16.51 1.36 12.77
N THR A 247 15.32 1.82 12.42
CA THR A 247 14.86 3.19 12.66
C THR A 247 14.06 3.33 13.95
N GLN A 248 13.73 2.22 14.61
CA GLN A 248 12.97 2.24 15.85
C GLN A 248 13.71 3.06 16.91
N GLY A 249 13.02 4.05 17.49
CA GLY A 249 13.60 4.96 18.48
C GLY A 249 14.61 5.98 17.95
N HIS A 250 14.97 5.95 16.66
CA HIS A 250 16.00 6.82 16.09
C HIS A 250 15.42 7.85 15.13
N VAL A 251 14.94 8.97 15.68
CA VAL A 251 14.29 10.05 14.91
C VAL A 251 15.11 10.49 13.70
N TYR A 252 16.41 10.75 13.88
CA TYR A 252 17.29 11.16 12.78
C TYR A 252 17.38 10.13 11.64
N LEU A 253 17.41 8.83 11.97
CA LEU A 253 17.43 7.77 10.97
C LEU A 253 16.10 7.69 10.23
N ARG A 254 14.97 7.93 10.92
CA ARG A 254 13.64 8.03 10.26
C ARG A 254 13.63 9.14 9.24
N VAL A 255 14.01 10.35 9.64
CA VAL A 255 14.01 11.51 8.73
C VAL A 255 14.93 11.25 7.55
N GLN A 256 16.17 10.78 7.79
CA GLN A 256 17.09 10.43 6.74
C GLN A 256 16.49 9.41 5.76
N ARG A 257 15.87 8.34 6.29
CA ARG A 257 15.19 7.32 5.49
C ARG A 257 14.08 7.89 4.62
N ALA A 258 13.25 8.77 5.18
CA ALA A 258 12.17 9.41 4.46
C ALA A 258 12.68 10.21 3.25
N LEU A 259 13.76 10.99 3.45
CA LEU A 259 14.36 11.82 2.39
C LEU A 259 15.02 10.99 1.30
N GLU A 260 15.72 9.91 1.68
CA GLU A 260 16.30 8.94 0.74
C GLU A 260 15.20 8.29 -0.12
N VAL A 261 14.12 7.82 0.51
CA VAL A 261 12.96 7.22 -0.18
C VAL A 261 12.34 8.24 -1.14
N TYR A 262 12.03 9.45 -0.66
CA TYR A 262 11.43 10.48 -1.50
C TYR A 262 12.31 10.80 -2.73
N HIS A 263 13.58 11.10 -2.51
CA HIS A 263 14.52 11.46 -3.58
C HIS A 263 14.71 10.32 -4.59
N PHE A 264 14.80 9.08 -4.10
CA PHE A 264 14.93 7.89 -4.95
C PHE A 264 13.77 7.79 -5.94
N TYR A 265 12.54 7.83 -5.43
CA TYR A 265 11.35 7.65 -6.26
C TYR A 265 11.05 8.85 -7.15
N GLN A 266 11.32 10.07 -6.68
CA GLN A 266 11.23 11.28 -7.49
C GLN A 266 12.17 11.20 -8.70
N LYS A 267 13.41 10.72 -8.51
CA LYS A 267 14.40 10.62 -9.58
C LYS A 267 14.19 9.44 -10.51
N ALA A 268 13.76 8.30 -9.98
CA ALA A 268 13.71 7.05 -10.72
C ALA A 268 12.77 7.10 -11.95
N LYS A 269 11.98 8.18 -12.11
CA LYS A 269 10.98 8.35 -13.20
C LYS A 269 10.26 7.03 -13.41
N LEU A 270 9.87 6.40 -12.31
CA LEU A 270 9.38 5.03 -12.35
C LEU A 270 8.23 4.97 -13.33
N LYS A 271 8.18 3.88 -14.08
CA LYS A 271 6.95 3.51 -14.77
C LYS A 271 5.84 3.53 -13.73
N GLU A 272 4.71 4.13 -14.09
CA GLU A 272 3.56 4.33 -13.21
C GLU A 272 3.17 3.07 -12.43
N SER A 273 3.32 1.89 -13.04
CA SER A 273 3.08 0.59 -12.39
C SER A 273 3.95 0.33 -11.15
N SER A 274 5.26 0.60 -11.22
CA SER A 274 6.18 0.38 -10.09
C SER A 274 5.94 1.39 -8.97
N PHE A 275 5.51 2.60 -9.32
CA PHE A 275 5.10 3.59 -8.34
C PHE A 275 3.83 3.14 -7.60
N CYS A 276 2.80 2.69 -8.32
CA CYS A 276 1.56 2.17 -7.74
C CYS A 276 1.80 0.99 -6.77
N GLU A 277 2.73 0.08 -7.09
CA GLU A 277 3.12 -1.00 -6.16
C GLU A 277 3.70 -0.46 -4.85
N CYS A 278 4.53 0.57 -4.92
CA CYS A 278 5.13 1.19 -3.73
C CYS A 278 4.06 1.90 -2.87
N VAL A 279 3.12 2.59 -3.52
CA VAL A 279 1.96 3.21 -2.85
C VAL A 279 1.12 2.16 -2.15
N ALA A 280 0.76 1.06 -2.84
CA ALA A 280 -0.01 -0.02 -2.25
C ALA A 280 0.68 -0.61 -1.01
N ARG A 281 2.01 -0.78 -1.05
CA ARG A 281 2.80 -1.17 0.13
C ARG A 281 2.69 -0.15 1.25
N GLY A 282 2.83 1.13 0.95
CA GLY A 282 2.63 2.22 1.91
C GLY A 282 1.26 2.15 2.59
N CYS A 283 0.21 1.93 1.81
CA CYS A 283 -1.15 1.71 2.31
C CYS A 283 -1.25 0.47 3.21
N PHE A 284 -0.66 -0.66 2.82
CA PHE A 284 -0.68 -1.87 3.66
C PHE A 284 0.01 -1.69 5.00
N PHE A 285 1.10 -0.92 5.07
CA PHE A 285 1.73 -0.59 6.35
C PHE A 285 0.81 0.22 7.26
N LEU A 286 0.06 1.18 6.71
CA LEU A 286 -0.94 1.93 7.49
C LEU A 286 -2.00 0.97 8.05
N LEU A 287 -2.50 0.05 7.21
CA LEU A 287 -3.54 -0.93 7.56
C LEU A 287 -3.06 -2.08 8.45
N ALA A 288 -1.76 -2.37 8.49
CA ALA A 288 -1.20 -3.42 9.35
C ALA A 288 -1.19 -3.04 10.84
N SER A 289 -1.31 -1.74 11.16
CA SER A 289 -1.34 -1.25 12.54
C SER A 289 -2.25 -0.02 12.65
N PRO A 290 -3.56 -0.18 12.42
CA PRO A 290 -4.48 0.95 12.34
C PRO A 290 -4.65 1.66 13.67
N GLN A 291 -4.58 0.96 14.81
CA GLN A 291 -4.61 1.60 16.13
C GLN A 291 -3.38 2.47 16.36
N LEU A 292 -2.20 2.02 15.92
CA LEU A 292 -0.96 2.80 15.98
C LEU A 292 -1.06 4.09 15.16
N HIS A 293 -1.76 4.02 14.03
CA HIS A 293 -1.99 5.14 13.11
C HIS A 293 -3.28 5.92 13.41
N GLY A 294 -4.06 5.50 14.41
CA GLY A 294 -5.35 6.09 14.77
C GLY A 294 -6.35 6.10 13.61
N LEU A 295 -6.40 5.04 12.81
CA LEU A 295 -7.32 4.89 11.66
C LEU A 295 -8.71 4.43 12.11
N ASP A 296 -9.74 4.99 11.50
CA ASP A 296 -11.12 4.53 11.59
C ASP A 296 -11.61 3.87 10.27
N HIS A 297 -12.87 3.43 10.21
CA HIS A 297 -13.43 2.77 9.03
C HIS A 297 -13.48 3.68 7.79
N ALA A 298 -13.67 5.00 7.96
CA ALA A 298 -13.68 5.94 6.85
C ALA A 298 -12.26 6.08 6.27
N ASP A 299 -11.24 6.06 7.14
CA ASP A 299 -9.85 6.07 6.72
C ASP A 299 -9.46 4.77 5.98
N VAL A 300 -9.91 3.60 6.44
CA VAL A 300 -9.67 2.32 5.75
C VAL A 300 -10.26 2.35 4.33
N LYS A 301 -11.47 2.89 4.18
CA LYS A 301 -12.11 3.07 2.88
C LYS A 301 -11.28 3.99 1.98
N LEU A 302 -10.78 5.10 2.51
CA LEU A 302 -9.92 6.03 1.78
C LEU A 302 -8.64 5.34 1.30
N ILE A 303 -7.95 4.65 2.20
CA ILE A 303 -6.70 3.94 1.91
C ILE A 303 -6.93 2.84 0.85
N ALA A 304 -8.05 2.13 0.92
CA ALA A 304 -8.40 1.13 -0.07
C ALA A 304 -8.63 1.73 -1.46
N GLN A 305 -9.22 2.93 -1.57
CA GLN A 305 -9.35 3.61 -2.86
C GLN A 305 -7.99 3.90 -3.50
N GLU A 306 -6.98 4.19 -2.69
CA GLU A 306 -5.59 4.40 -3.14
C GLU A 306 -4.89 3.09 -3.53
N ILE A 307 -5.26 1.96 -2.92
CA ILE A 307 -4.76 0.62 -3.32
C ILE A 307 -5.30 0.20 -4.69
N ARG A 308 -6.35 0.87 -5.23
CA ARG A 308 -6.90 0.48 -6.54
C ARG A 308 -5.84 0.62 -7.60
N PHE A 309 -5.23 -0.51 -7.95
CA PHE A 309 -4.52 -0.62 -9.21
C PHE A 309 -5.55 -0.30 -10.29
N PRO A 310 -5.28 0.66 -11.19
CA PRO A 310 -5.95 0.61 -12.47
C PRO A 310 -5.39 -0.67 -13.07
N VAL A 311 -6.06 -1.81 -12.86
CA VAL A 311 -5.80 -3.00 -13.65
C VAL A 311 -6.40 -2.61 -15.00
N PRO A 312 -5.60 -2.15 -15.98
CA PRO A 312 -6.16 -2.07 -17.31
C PRO A 312 -6.57 -3.51 -17.63
N HIS A 313 -7.69 -3.72 -18.33
CA HIS A 313 -8.14 -5.04 -18.77
C HIS A 313 -7.16 -5.71 -19.78
N ALA A 314 -5.85 -5.59 -19.59
CA ALA A 314 -4.80 -6.01 -20.49
C ALA A 314 -4.01 -7.19 -19.89
N PRO A 315 -3.96 -8.35 -20.58
CA PRO A 315 -3.10 -9.48 -20.21
C PRO A 315 -1.59 -9.21 -20.28
N SER A 316 -1.14 -8.00 -20.61
CA SER A 316 0.26 -7.66 -20.90
C SER A 316 1.06 -7.10 -19.73
N LEU A 317 0.53 -7.08 -18.49
CA LEU A 317 1.23 -6.55 -17.32
C LEU A 317 2.35 -7.46 -16.75
N PHE A 318 2.47 -8.71 -17.25
CA PHE A 318 3.47 -9.66 -16.77
C PHE A 318 4.96 -9.28 -16.94
N PRO A 319 5.43 -8.47 -17.91
CA PRO A 319 6.83 -8.11 -18.01
C PRO A 319 7.33 -7.19 -16.88
N HIS A 320 6.44 -6.42 -16.24
CA HIS A 320 6.83 -5.37 -15.30
C HIS A 320 6.92 -5.84 -13.85
N TYR A 321 6.04 -6.74 -13.43
CA TYR A 321 6.21 -7.51 -12.19
C TYR A 321 7.54 -8.27 -12.22
N ALA A 322 7.88 -8.87 -13.37
CA ALA A 322 9.16 -9.52 -13.57
C ALA A 322 10.34 -8.54 -13.55
N THR A 323 10.19 -7.26 -13.90
CA THR A 323 11.30 -6.29 -13.89
C THR A 323 11.59 -5.76 -12.48
N PHE A 324 10.56 -5.45 -11.69
CA PHE A 324 10.72 -5.06 -10.29
C PHE A 324 11.11 -6.25 -9.41
N MET A 325 10.49 -7.42 -9.59
CA MET A 325 10.93 -8.65 -8.92
C MET A 325 12.28 -9.15 -9.42
N ALA A 326 12.68 -8.93 -10.68
CA ALA A 326 14.05 -9.18 -11.13
C ALA A 326 15.02 -8.14 -10.57
N TRP A 327 14.59 -6.90 -10.31
CA TRP A 327 15.41 -5.90 -9.63
C TRP A 327 15.58 -6.24 -8.14
N ILE A 328 14.50 -6.61 -7.44
CA ILE A 328 14.53 -7.16 -6.08
C ILE A 328 15.37 -8.44 -6.04
N SER A 329 15.19 -9.36 -6.99
CA SER A 329 15.98 -10.60 -7.10
C SER A 329 17.43 -10.35 -7.49
N LYS A 330 17.75 -9.23 -8.17
CA LYS A 330 19.12 -8.76 -8.44
C LYS A 330 19.76 -8.04 -7.25
N HIS A 331 18.95 -7.61 -6.27
CA HIS A 331 19.40 -7.04 -5.00
C HIS A 331 18.81 -7.85 -3.82
N PRO A 332 19.07 -9.18 -3.76
CA PRO A 332 18.38 -10.09 -2.83
C PRO A 332 18.71 -9.80 -1.35
N PHE A 333 19.80 -9.08 -1.09
CA PHE A 333 20.15 -8.61 0.25
C PHE A 333 19.29 -7.42 0.73
N ILE A 334 18.54 -6.79 -0.18
CA ILE A 334 17.69 -5.65 0.13
C ILE A 334 16.26 -6.08 0.48
N TYR A 335 15.81 -7.29 0.17
CA TYR A 335 14.44 -7.71 0.50
C TYR A 335 14.37 -9.21 0.84
N THR A 336 14.90 -9.60 2.01
CA THR A 336 14.50 -10.89 2.58
C THR A 336 13.06 -10.76 3.08
N VAL A 337 12.19 -11.60 2.50
CA VAL A 337 10.74 -11.41 2.36
C VAL A 337 9.94 -11.68 3.65
N SER A 338 10.59 -12.07 4.75
CA SER A 338 9.89 -12.45 5.99
C SER A 338 9.10 -11.28 6.60
N SER A 339 9.65 -10.06 6.65
CA SER A 339 8.96 -8.91 7.24
C SER A 339 7.82 -8.37 6.36
N TYR A 340 7.86 -8.58 5.05
CA TYR A 340 6.78 -8.17 4.14
C TYR A 340 5.59 -9.13 4.20
N ASN A 341 5.85 -10.44 4.24
CA ASN A 341 4.79 -11.42 4.44
C ASN A 341 4.13 -11.21 5.80
N GLU A 342 4.92 -11.03 6.86
CA GLU A 342 4.40 -10.74 8.19
C GLU A 342 3.55 -9.47 8.22
N LEU A 343 3.96 -8.41 7.51
CA LEU A 343 3.17 -7.20 7.37
C LEU A 343 1.82 -7.46 6.70
N ILE A 344 1.83 -8.17 5.57
CA ILE A 344 0.60 -8.51 4.85
C ILE A 344 -0.29 -9.39 5.74
N GLU A 345 0.28 -10.38 6.43
CA GLU A 345 -0.45 -11.24 7.37
C GLU A 345 -1.07 -10.40 8.50
N ASN A 346 -0.34 -9.43 9.04
CA ASN A 346 -0.86 -8.52 10.07
C ASN A 346 -1.98 -7.62 9.55
N ALA A 347 -1.84 -7.07 8.34
CA ALA A 347 -2.90 -6.31 7.67
C ALA A 347 -4.13 -7.19 7.42
N LEU A 348 -3.96 -8.39 6.89
CA LEU A 348 -5.04 -9.34 6.67
C LEU A 348 -5.72 -9.77 7.97
N ARG A 349 -4.95 -10.02 9.02
CA ARG A 349 -5.48 -10.36 10.34
C ARG A 349 -6.31 -9.23 10.89
N TYR A 350 -5.82 -7.99 10.80
CA TYR A 350 -6.60 -6.82 11.20
C TYR A 350 -7.89 -6.71 10.37
N LEU A 351 -7.80 -6.73 9.04
CA LEU A 351 -8.97 -6.57 8.17
C LEU A 351 -9.98 -7.68 8.42
N THR A 352 -9.53 -8.91 8.66
CA THR A 352 -10.41 -10.04 8.97
C THR A 352 -11.10 -9.83 10.32
N GLN A 353 -10.38 -9.38 11.34
CA GLN A 353 -10.96 -9.05 12.65
C GLN A 353 -11.93 -7.86 12.58
N ASP A 354 -11.61 -6.87 11.75
CA ASP A 354 -12.40 -5.65 11.56
C ASP A 354 -13.69 -5.96 10.78
N VAL A 355 -13.57 -6.72 9.69
CA VAL A 355 -14.70 -7.29 8.94
C VAL A 355 -15.53 -8.18 9.86
N ALA A 356 -14.93 -9.01 10.71
CA ALA A 356 -15.70 -9.84 11.63
C ALA A 356 -16.44 -9.00 12.69
N ARG A 357 -15.83 -7.92 13.19
CA ARG A 357 -16.43 -7.03 14.20
C ARG A 357 -17.60 -6.23 13.63
N ASP A 358 -17.48 -5.76 12.40
CA ASP A 358 -18.49 -4.90 11.77
C ASP A 358 -18.93 -5.43 10.40
N LEU A 359 -19.14 -6.74 10.32
CA LEU A 359 -19.54 -7.43 9.08
C LEU A 359 -20.82 -6.83 8.52
N HIS A 360 -21.73 -6.45 9.41
CA HIS A 360 -23.00 -5.85 9.03
C HIS A 360 -22.81 -4.48 8.38
N ALA A 361 -22.02 -3.56 8.96
CA ALA A 361 -21.78 -2.27 8.30
C ALA A 361 -20.95 -2.43 7.03
N ALA A 362 -19.98 -3.35 7.01
CA ALA A 362 -19.18 -3.65 5.82
C ALA A 362 -20.07 -4.07 4.65
N LEU A 363 -21.03 -4.97 4.88
CA LEU A 363 -21.93 -5.49 3.84
C LEU A 363 -23.06 -4.52 3.48
N ASN A 364 -23.55 -3.72 4.43
CA ASN A 364 -24.57 -2.70 4.16
C ASN A 364 -23.99 -1.44 3.50
N ASN A 365 -22.66 -1.27 3.49
CA ASN A 365 -21.99 -0.16 2.84
C ASN A 365 -21.20 -0.68 1.63
N PRO A 366 -21.74 -0.59 0.40
CA PRO A 366 -21.12 -1.19 -0.78
C PRO A 366 -19.70 -0.66 -1.05
N HIS A 367 -19.41 0.57 -0.65
CA HIS A 367 -18.07 1.14 -0.79
C HIS A 367 -17.07 0.58 0.22
N LEU A 368 -17.54 0.21 1.42
CA LEU A 368 -16.70 -0.40 2.45
C LEU A 368 -16.45 -1.87 2.13
N ALA A 369 -17.46 -2.61 1.68
CA ALA A 369 -17.28 -3.95 1.11
C ALA A 369 -16.26 -3.92 -0.04
N GLU A 370 -16.40 -2.97 -0.98
CA GLU A 370 -15.45 -2.77 -2.06
C GLU A 370 -14.03 -2.48 -1.57
N ALA A 371 -13.88 -1.64 -0.56
CA ALA A 371 -12.60 -1.33 0.05
C ALA A 371 -11.94 -2.60 0.64
N TYR A 372 -12.66 -3.34 1.48
CA TYR A 372 -12.15 -4.55 2.11
C TYR A 372 -11.79 -5.62 1.07
N SER A 373 -12.67 -5.91 0.10
CA SER A 373 -12.39 -6.89 -0.96
C SER A 373 -11.15 -6.54 -1.75
N LEU A 374 -10.96 -5.27 -2.11
CA LEU A 374 -9.78 -4.84 -2.84
C LEU A 374 -8.50 -5.01 -2.01
N VAL A 375 -8.55 -4.61 -0.73
CA VAL A 375 -7.39 -4.76 0.16
C VAL A 375 -7.05 -6.24 0.33
N LEU A 376 -8.05 -7.10 0.59
CA LEU A 376 -7.89 -8.56 0.69
C LEU A 376 -7.29 -9.16 -0.58
N CYS A 377 -7.85 -8.82 -1.75
CA CYS A 377 -7.34 -9.24 -3.06
C CYS A 377 -5.86 -8.88 -3.25
N SER A 378 -5.52 -7.63 -2.98
CA SER A 378 -4.16 -7.12 -3.19
C SER A 378 -3.18 -7.68 -2.16
N SER A 379 -3.59 -7.87 -0.90
CA SER A 379 -2.80 -8.54 0.13
C SER A 379 -2.50 -10.00 -0.24
N LEU A 380 -3.51 -10.74 -0.70
CA LEU A 380 -3.37 -12.15 -1.07
C LEU A 380 -2.42 -12.40 -2.26
N ASN A 381 -2.20 -11.40 -3.12
CA ASN A 381 -1.20 -11.51 -4.20
C ASN A 381 0.22 -11.66 -3.65
N GLY A 382 0.50 -11.09 -2.47
CA GLY A 382 1.83 -10.99 -1.91
C GLY A 382 2.19 -12.06 -0.87
N LEU A 383 1.21 -12.82 -0.38
CA LEU A 383 1.44 -13.79 0.71
C LEU A 383 2.18 -15.05 0.27
N ASN A 384 3.00 -15.57 1.19
CA ASN A 384 3.46 -16.95 1.12
C ASN A 384 2.29 -17.90 1.42
N ARG A 385 1.98 -18.78 0.46
CA ARG A 385 0.70 -19.47 0.35
C ARG A 385 0.62 -20.75 1.19
N GLU A 386 1.23 -20.74 2.38
CA GLU A 386 1.33 -21.93 3.24
C GLU A 386 0.72 -21.72 4.64
N ARG A 387 0.38 -20.48 5.02
CA ARG A 387 -0.23 -20.15 6.32
C ARG A 387 -1.60 -19.50 6.15
N PHE A 388 -2.62 -20.12 6.71
CA PHE A 388 -4.04 -19.73 6.55
C PHE A 388 -4.77 -19.53 7.88
N GLU A 389 -4.05 -19.41 8.99
CA GLU A 389 -4.61 -19.21 10.34
C GLU A 389 -5.44 -17.92 10.47
N TRP A 390 -5.24 -16.97 9.54
CA TRP A 390 -5.96 -15.71 9.48
C TRP A 390 -7.29 -15.80 8.70
N VAL A 391 -7.57 -16.90 8.01
CA VAL A 391 -8.82 -17.09 7.24
C VAL A 391 -9.91 -17.56 8.21
N THR A 392 -10.84 -16.67 8.59
CA THR A 392 -11.93 -16.99 9.51
C THR A 392 -13.24 -17.31 8.79
N ILE A 393 -14.22 -17.82 9.54
CA ILE A 393 -15.59 -18.05 9.06
C ILE A 393 -16.22 -16.76 8.52
N GLU A 394 -16.05 -15.64 9.23
CA GLU A 394 -16.60 -14.35 8.88
C GLU A 394 -15.97 -13.76 7.62
N LEU A 395 -14.66 -13.98 7.41
CA LEU A 395 -14.02 -13.61 6.15
C LEU A 395 -14.59 -14.42 4.99
N TYR A 396 -14.74 -15.74 5.17
CA TYR A 396 -15.32 -16.59 4.13
C TYR A 396 -16.77 -16.17 3.83
N GLY A 397 -17.61 -15.97 4.85
CA GLY A 397 -18.97 -15.46 4.72
C GLY A 397 -19.02 -14.10 4.02
N PHE A 398 -18.17 -13.15 4.40
CA PHE A 398 -18.02 -11.86 3.73
C PHE A 398 -17.74 -12.03 2.23
N VAL A 399 -16.77 -12.87 1.86
CA VAL A 399 -16.41 -13.11 0.46
C VAL A 399 -17.57 -13.73 -0.33
N LEU A 400 -18.34 -14.63 0.29
CA LEU A 400 -19.53 -15.21 -0.35
C LEU A 400 -20.64 -14.19 -0.57
N GLU A 401 -20.83 -13.23 0.34
CA GLU A 401 -21.88 -12.21 0.21
C GLU A 401 -21.49 -11.10 -0.77
N VAL A 402 -20.21 -10.72 -0.83
CA VAL A 402 -19.74 -9.63 -1.69
C VAL A 402 -19.73 -10.01 -3.18
N ILE A 403 -19.78 -11.30 -3.53
CA ILE A 403 -19.76 -11.80 -4.91
C ILE A 403 -20.76 -11.07 -5.84
N LYS A 404 -21.96 -10.75 -5.35
CA LYS A 404 -23.01 -10.09 -6.13
C LYS A 404 -22.56 -8.73 -6.66
N SER A 405 -21.81 -8.01 -5.83
CA SER A 405 -21.29 -6.69 -6.17
C SER A 405 -19.90 -6.76 -6.83
N ARG A 406 -19.10 -7.79 -6.49
CA ARG A 406 -17.70 -7.91 -6.92
C ARG A 406 -17.31 -9.36 -7.18
N PRO A 407 -17.75 -9.94 -8.32
CA PRO A 407 -17.52 -11.34 -8.60
C PRO A 407 -16.04 -11.67 -8.74
N TYR A 408 -15.33 -10.84 -9.49
CA TYR A 408 -13.89 -10.98 -9.75
C TYR A 408 -13.04 -10.99 -8.47
N ASP A 409 -13.30 -10.06 -7.55
CA ASP A 409 -12.51 -9.96 -6.32
C ASP A 409 -12.74 -11.16 -5.41
N SER A 410 -14.00 -11.58 -5.26
CA SER A 410 -14.32 -12.72 -4.41
C SER A 410 -13.74 -14.01 -4.97
N LEU A 411 -13.80 -14.22 -6.29
CA LEU A 411 -13.16 -15.35 -6.96
C LEU A 411 -11.64 -15.33 -6.81
N ASN A 412 -11.03 -14.15 -6.88
CA ASN A 412 -9.59 -13.99 -6.67
C ASN A 412 -9.18 -14.30 -5.21
N ILE A 413 -9.98 -13.88 -4.24
CA ILE A 413 -9.75 -14.22 -2.83
C ILE A 413 -9.87 -15.73 -2.64
N LEU A 414 -10.97 -16.31 -3.14
CA LEU A 414 -11.27 -17.73 -3.04
C LEU A 414 -10.23 -18.60 -3.74
N SER A 415 -9.66 -18.16 -4.86
CA SER A 415 -8.60 -18.90 -5.56
C SER A 415 -7.31 -19.00 -4.74
N ARG A 416 -7.17 -18.24 -3.66
CA ARG A 416 -5.95 -18.15 -2.84
C ARG A 416 -6.09 -18.58 -1.39
N ILE A 417 -7.31 -18.86 -0.94
CA ILE A 417 -7.56 -19.42 0.39
C ILE A 417 -7.96 -20.90 0.30
N PRO A 418 -7.73 -21.70 1.36
CA PRO A 418 -8.18 -23.07 1.46
C PRO A 418 -9.71 -23.19 1.33
N LEU A 419 -10.19 -24.37 0.95
CA LEU A 419 -11.61 -24.66 0.95
C LEU A 419 -12.06 -24.98 2.39
N PRO A 420 -13.19 -24.44 2.89
CA PRO A 420 -13.61 -24.75 4.24
C PRO A 420 -14.29 -26.12 4.34
N GLN A 421 -14.04 -26.83 5.44
CA GLN A 421 -14.91 -27.90 5.93
C GLN A 421 -16.14 -27.29 6.62
N LEU A 422 -17.29 -27.95 6.53
CA LEU A 422 -18.50 -27.50 7.20
C LEU A 422 -18.43 -27.84 8.69
N SER A 423 -17.97 -26.88 9.50
CA SER A 423 -18.02 -26.95 10.96
C SER A 423 -19.37 -26.42 11.46
N PRO A 424 -19.82 -26.79 12.69
CA PRO A 424 -21.07 -26.27 13.24
C PRO A 424 -21.15 -24.73 13.27
N PRO A 425 -20.09 -23.99 13.65
CA PRO A 425 -20.12 -22.53 13.60
C PRO A 425 -20.23 -21.97 12.18
N LEU A 426 -19.63 -22.62 11.18
CA LEU A 426 -19.78 -22.22 9.78
C LEU A 426 -21.20 -22.51 9.29
N ASP A 427 -21.76 -23.66 9.65
CA ASP A 427 -23.13 -24.04 9.30
C ASP A 427 -24.15 -23.03 9.85
N ASP A 428 -24.02 -22.69 11.14
CA ASP A 428 -24.84 -21.64 11.77
C ASP A 428 -24.67 -20.28 11.09
N HIS A 429 -23.43 -19.92 10.72
CA HIS A 429 -23.17 -18.65 10.03
C HIS A 429 -23.83 -18.59 8.66
N LEU A 430 -23.73 -19.67 7.86
CA LEU A 430 -24.35 -19.76 6.54
C LEU A 430 -25.88 -19.69 6.62
N ASP A 431 -26.48 -20.33 7.62
CA ASP A 431 -27.92 -20.34 7.89
C ASP A 431 -28.43 -18.95 8.32
N ILE A 432 -27.84 -18.35 9.36
CA ILE A 432 -28.24 -17.04 9.90
C ILE A 432 -28.20 -15.95 8.81
N ARG A 433 -27.22 -16.03 7.91
CA ARG A 433 -27.02 -15.07 6.82
C ARG A 433 -27.76 -15.46 5.53
N ASN A 434 -28.46 -16.58 5.53
CA ASN A 434 -29.18 -17.13 4.39
C ASN A 434 -28.30 -17.27 3.13
N ILE A 435 -27.01 -17.56 3.29
CA ILE A 435 -26.01 -17.50 2.21
C ILE A 435 -26.32 -18.56 1.14
N VAL A 436 -26.79 -19.75 1.52
CA VAL A 436 -27.15 -20.83 0.58
C VAL A 436 -28.18 -20.35 -0.44
N SER A 437 -29.26 -19.71 0.02
CA SER A 437 -30.29 -19.17 -0.88
C SER A 437 -29.72 -18.11 -1.81
N GLN A 438 -28.85 -17.26 -1.29
CA GLN A 438 -28.21 -16.22 -2.08
C GLN A 438 -27.34 -16.80 -3.20
N ILE A 439 -26.57 -17.87 -2.92
CA ILE A 439 -25.72 -18.53 -3.92
C ILE A 439 -26.56 -19.28 -4.95
N ILE A 440 -27.63 -19.96 -4.54
CA ILE A 440 -28.54 -20.65 -5.47
C ILE A 440 -29.18 -19.66 -6.45
N GLY A 441 -29.59 -18.49 -5.97
CA GLY A 441 -30.11 -17.43 -6.84
C GLY A 441 -29.11 -16.90 -7.89
N LEU A 442 -27.80 -17.18 -7.72
CA LEU A 442 -26.75 -16.80 -8.67
C LEU A 442 -26.46 -17.86 -9.73
N LEU A 443 -27.08 -19.04 -9.65
CA LEU A 443 -26.94 -20.07 -10.68
C LEU A 443 -27.45 -19.60 -12.04
N ASP A 444 -28.44 -18.72 -12.07
CA ASP A 444 -29.07 -18.23 -13.30
C ASP A 444 -28.66 -16.79 -13.65
N ASP A 445 -27.57 -16.28 -13.06
CA ASP A 445 -27.03 -14.95 -13.35
C ASP A 445 -26.56 -14.84 -14.81
N GLU A 446 -26.70 -13.67 -15.44
CA GLU A 446 -26.30 -13.48 -16.84
C GLU A 446 -24.78 -13.60 -17.06
N LYS A 447 -23.97 -13.39 -16.01
CA LYS A 447 -22.51 -13.37 -16.12
C LYS A 447 -21.90 -14.75 -15.86
N PRO A 448 -21.10 -15.31 -16.81
CA PRO A 448 -20.50 -16.63 -16.65
C PRO A 448 -19.60 -16.79 -15.43
N ASP A 449 -18.93 -15.73 -14.97
CA ASP A 449 -18.06 -15.78 -13.78
C ASP A 449 -18.86 -15.91 -12.48
N VAL A 450 -20.01 -15.23 -12.39
CA VAL A 450 -20.97 -15.39 -11.30
C VAL A 450 -21.55 -16.80 -11.29
N GLN A 451 -21.94 -17.34 -12.46
CA GLN A 451 -22.40 -18.73 -12.55
C GLN A 451 -21.31 -19.74 -12.18
N LEU A 452 -20.06 -19.51 -12.61
CA LEU A 452 -18.91 -20.35 -12.29
C LEU A 452 -18.67 -20.38 -10.78
N PHE A 453 -18.73 -19.21 -10.14
CA PHE A 453 -18.69 -19.10 -8.69
C PHE A 453 -19.81 -19.90 -8.03
N ALA A 454 -21.07 -19.67 -8.42
CA ALA A 454 -22.23 -20.26 -7.78
C ALA A 454 -22.22 -21.79 -7.90
N THR A 455 -21.92 -22.29 -9.11
CA THR A 455 -21.77 -23.72 -9.40
C THR A 455 -20.67 -24.34 -8.55
N SER A 456 -19.51 -23.66 -8.45
CA SER A 456 -18.37 -24.12 -7.65
C SER A 456 -18.68 -24.18 -6.15
N GLN A 457 -19.33 -23.14 -5.60
CA GLN A 457 -19.70 -23.07 -4.19
C GLN A 457 -20.78 -24.10 -3.83
N ILE A 458 -21.80 -24.28 -4.66
CA ILE A 458 -22.86 -25.25 -4.38
C ILE A 458 -22.31 -26.67 -4.37
N TRP A 459 -21.45 -27.02 -5.33
CA TRP A 459 -20.77 -28.31 -5.30
C TRP A 459 -19.93 -28.47 -4.02
N HIS A 460 -19.16 -27.44 -3.66
CA HIS A 460 -18.34 -27.45 -2.45
C HIS A 460 -19.19 -27.63 -1.18
N LEU A 461 -20.32 -26.92 -1.03
CA LEU A 461 -21.21 -27.03 0.12
C LEU A 461 -21.93 -28.41 0.18
N ILE A 462 -22.33 -28.97 -0.96
CA ILE A 462 -22.86 -30.35 -1.02
C ILE A 462 -21.79 -31.33 -0.54
N ARG A 463 -20.55 -31.18 -1.00
CA ARG A 463 -19.44 -32.05 -0.61
C ARG A 463 -19.10 -31.91 0.88
N ALA A 464 -19.04 -30.69 1.38
CA ALA A 464 -18.69 -30.38 2.77
C ALA A 464 -19.76 -30.86 3.77
N SER A 465 -21.03 -30.92 3.34
CA SER A 465 -22.17 -31.45 4.13
C SER A 465 -22.45 -32.94 3.95
N SER A 466 -21.70 -33.65 3.09
CA SER A 466 -21.87 -35.09 2.87
C SER A 466 -21.30 -36.01 3.96
N PRO A 467 -20.14 -35.72 4.61
CA PRO A 467 -19.55 -36.61 5.62
C PRO A 467 -20.06 -36.36 7.05
N THR A 468 -20.83 -35.31 7.29
CA THR A 468 -21.41 -35.05 8.61
C THR A 468 -22.48 -36.10 8.88
N THR A 469 -22.24 -37.00 9.84
CA THR A 469 -23.25 -37.93 10.40
C THR A 469 -24.42 -37.22 11.05
N ASP A 470 -24.35 -35.89 11.12
CA ASP A 470 -25.40 -35.05 11.65
C ASP A 470 -26.44 -34.78 10.55
N GLU A 471 -27.53 -35.54 10.58
CA GLU A 471 -28.73 -35.32 9.75
C GLU A 471 -29.33 -33.91 9.96
N GLN A 472 -28.82 -33.13 10.93
CA GLN A 472 -29.30 -31.80 11.30
C GLN A 472 -28.52 -30.64 10.66
N SER A 473 -27.58 -30.89 9.74
CA SER A 473 -26.87 -29.77 9.09
C SER A 473 -27.86 -28.83 8.38
N LYS A 474 -27.88 -27.57 8.81
CA LYS A 474 -28.83 -26.56 8.32
C LYS A 474 -28.54 -26.21 6.86
N THR A 475 -27.25 -26.10 6.51
CA THR A 475 -26.78 -25.92 5.13
C THR A 475 -27.27 -27.06 4.24
N ARG A 476 -27.18 -28.31 4.70
CA ARG A 476 -27.67 -29.46 3.92
C ARG A 476 -29.17 -29.37 3.69
N VAL A 477 -29.94 -29.11 4.75
CA VAL A 477 -31.40 -28.95 4.67
C VAL A 477 -31.77 -27.82 3.72
N ALA A 478 -31.08 -26.68 3.81
CA ALA A 478 -31.29 -25.53 2.91
C ALA A 478 -30.99 -25.88 1.44
N LEU A 479 -29.91 -26.62 1.17
CA LEU A 479 -29.56 -27.10 -0.18
C LEU A 479 -30.65 -28.04 -0.73
N GLU A 480 -31.10 -29.02 0.05
CA GLU A 480 -32.15 -29.97 -0.35
C GLU A 480 -33.46 -29.25 -0.62
N GLN A 481 -33.90 -28.38 0.30
CA GLN A 481 -35.16 -27.64 0.18
C GLN A 481 -35.20 -26.70 -1.03
N GLN A 482 -34.06 -26.21 -1.50
CA GLN A 482 -34.02 -25.24 -2.58
C GLN A 482 -33.67 -25.85 -3.93
N LEU A 483 -32.70 -26.76 -3.98
CA LEU A 483 -32.28 -27.39 -5.23
C LEU A 483 -33.25 -28.51 -5.64
N LEU A 484 -33.88 -29.23 -4.71
CA LEU A 484 -34.76 -30.35 -5.04
C LEU A 484 -36.25 -29.97 -5.12
N LYS A 485 -36.58 -28.68 -5.24
CA LYS A 485 -37.97 -28.26 -5.50
C LYS A 485 -38.43 -28.85 -6.84
N PRO A 486 -39.68 -29.34 -6.95
CA PRO A 486 -40.19 -29.94 -8.19
C PRO A 486 -40.06 -29.05 -9.42
N ASP A 487 -40.18 -27.73 -9.23
CA ASP A 487 -40.12 -26.74 -10.31
C ASP A 487 -38.70 -26.21 -10.57
N SER A 488 -37.68 -26.66 -9.83
CA SER A 488 -36.30 -26.23 -10.04
C SER A 488 -35.69 -26.95 -11.26
N ALA A 489 -34.71 -26.33 -11.91
CA ALA A 489 -33.91 -26.97 -12.97
C ALA A 489 -33.15 -28.22 -12.50
N TRP A 490 -33.13 -28.49 -11.19
CA TRP A 490 -32.39 -29.56 -10.53
C TRP A 490 -33.31 -30.55 -9.81
N GLY A 491 -34.63 -30.33 -9.81
CA GLY A 491 -35.62 -31.13 -9.07
C GLY A 491 -35.72 -32.58 -9.54
N SER A 492 -35.29 -32.87 -10.76
CA SER A 492 -35.24 -34.24 -11.31
C SER A 492 -34.01 -35.04 -10.87
N ALA A 493 -33.10 -34.43 -10.11
CA ALA A 493 -31.90 -35.11 -9.63
C ALA A 493 -32.21 -36.12 -8.52
N ASP A 494 -31.47 -37.23 -8.48
CA ASP A 494 -31.52 -38.22 -7.40
C ASP A 494 -30.83 -37.68 -6.13
N GLY A 495 -31.51 -36.75 -5.47
CA GLY A 495 -31.01 -36.02 -4.31
C GLY A 495 -29.79 -35.15 -4.61
N LEU A 496 -29.09 -34.73 -3.54
CA LEU A 496 -27.89 -33.89 -3.66
C LEU A 496 -26.74 -34.57 -4.42
N LYS A 497 -26.69 -35.90 -4.45
CA LYS A 497 -25.70 -36.64 -5.24
C LYS A 497 -25.93 -36.44 -6.74
N GLY A 498 -27.18 -36.51 -7.18
CA GLY A 498 -27.54 -36.18 -8.56
C GLY A 498 -27.22 -34.72 -8.89
N VAL A 499 -27.55 -33.78 -7.99
CA VAL A 499 -27.24 -32.36 -8.18
C VAL A 499 -25.74 -32.13 -8.29
N SER A 500 -24.93 -32.76 -7.43
CA SER A 500 -23.47 -32.72 -7.50
C SER A 500 -22.95 -33.15 -8.88
N GLY A 501 -23.47 -34.24 -9.44
CA GLY A 501 -23.14 -34.69 -10.79
C GLY A 501 -23.48 -33.67 -11.89
N LEU A 502 -24.63 -33.01 -11.78
CA LEU A 502 -25.02 -31.95 -12.71
C LEU A 502 -24.14 -30.69 -12.57
N MET A 503 -23.76 -30.32 -11.34
CA MET A 503 -22.82 -29.21 -11.08
C MET A 503 -21.45 -29.49 -11.68
N LYS A 504 -20.95 -30.73 -11.62
CA LYS A 504 -19.70 -31.14 -12.29
C LYS A 504 -19.77 -30.86 -13.79
N THR A 505 -20.83 -31.32 -14.46
CA THR A 505 -21.04 -31.09 -15.91
C THR A 505 -21.11 -29.60 -16.24
N ARG A 506 -21.90 -28.83 -15.46
CA ARG A 506 -22.04 -27.39 -15.67
C ARG A 506 -20.71 -26.64 -15.48
N LEU A 507 -19.90 -27.05 -14.50
CA LEU A 507 -18.61 -26.43 -14.24
C LEU A 507 -17.64 -26.63 -15.41
N TYR A 508 -17.62 -27.80 -16.04
CA TYR A 508 -16.82 -28.03 -17.25
C TYR A 508 -17.28 -27.12 -18.41
N GLN A 509 -18.58 -26.99 -18.64
CA GLN A 509 -19.12 -26.11 -19.68
C GLN A 509 -18.74 -24.65 -19.45
N LEU A 510 -18.82 -24.18 -18.20
CA LEU A 510 -18.44 -22.82 -17.84
C LEU A 510 -16.93 -22.59 -18.00
N LEU A 511 -16.08 -23.54 -17.63
CA LEU A 511 -14.63 -23.42 -17.84
C LEU A 511 -14.21 -23.40 -19.31
N GLU A 512 -15.06 -23.88 -20.22
CA GLU A 512 -14.87 -23.82 -21.67
C GLU A 512 -15.50 -22.56 -22.30
N HIS A 513 -16.18 -21.73 -21.51
CA HIS A 513 -16.83 -20.52 -22.00
C HIS A 513 -15.80 -19.49 -22.49
N PRO A 514 -15.94 -18.93 -23.71
CA PRO A 514 -14.98 -17.98 -24.28
C PRO A 514 -14.70 -16.76 -23.40
N ASP A 515 -15.75 -16.23 -22.77
CA ASP A 515 -15.64 -15.03 -21.92
C ASP A 515 -14.85 -15.26 -20.61
N LEU A 516 -14.61 -16.52 -20.23
CA LEU A 516 -13.86 -16.87 -19.03
C LEU A 516 -12.37 -17.14 -19.30
N LEU A 517 -11.93 -17.20 -20.56
CA LEU A 517 -10.62 -17.72 -20.97
C LEU A 517 -9.38 -17.07 -20.30
N TYR A 518 -9.51 -15.90 -19.67
CA TYR A 518 -8.37 -15.15 -19.11
C TYR A 518 -8.58 -14.57 -17.70
N GLY A 519 -9.36 -15.24 -16.84
CA GLY A 519 -9.72 -14.72 -15.51
C GLY A 519 -9.20 -15.50 -14.30
N LEU A 520 -9.09 -14.81 -13.15
CA LEU A 520 -8.87 -15.43 -11.82
C LEU A 520 -10.04 -16.35 -11.42
N ALA A 521 -11.22 -16.12 -12.00
CA ALA A 521 -12.39 -17.00 -11.94
C ALA A 521 -12.04 -18.46 -12.30
N VAL A 522 -11.26 -18.64 -13.37
CA VAL A 522 -10.88 -19.96 -13.88
C VAL A 522 -9.92 -20.67 -12.94
N GLU A 523 -9.06 -19.94 -12.22
CA GLU A 523 -8.20 -20.54 -11.19
C GLU A 523 -9.03 -21.17 -10.08
N TYR A 524 -10.06 -20.48 -9.59
CA TYR A 524 -10.95 -21.03 -8.57
C TYR A 524 -11.73 -22.23 -9.10
N GLY A 525 -12.31 -22.13 -10.30
CA GLY A 525 -13.05 -23.23 -10.93
C GLY A 525 -12.19 -24.48 -11.13
N TYR A 526 -10.95 -24.35 -11.61
CA TYR A 526 -10.03 -25.50 -11.75
C TYR A 526 -9.64 -26.13 -10.42
N ARG A 527 -9.49 -25.34 -9.33
CA ARG A 527 -9.26 -25.90 -7.99
C ARG A 527 -10.43 -26.77 -7.53
N VAL A 528 -11.65 -26.34 -7.80
CA VAL A 528 -12.86 -27.11 -7.47
C VAL A 528 -12.97 -28.35 -8.35
N VAL A 529 -12.67 -28.26 -9.66
CA VAL A 529 -12.61 -29.44 -10.55
C VAL A 529 -11.55 -30.45 -10.11
N GLU A 530 -10.38 -30.01 -9.63
CA GLU A 530 -9.37 -30.91 -9.07
C GLU A 530 -9.96 -31.73 -7.90
N CYS A 531 -10.69 -31.07 -6.99
CA CYS A 531 -11.38 -31.74 -5.89
C CYS A 531 -12.47 -32.73 -6.40
N MET A 532 -13.22 -32.35 -7.43
CA MET A 532 -14.24 -33.22 -8.05
C MET A 532 -13.63 -34.49 -8.65
N LEU A 533 -12.49 -34.35 -9.34
CA LEU A 533 -11.79 -35.46 -9.98
C LEU A 533 -11.13 -36.38 -8.95
N GLU A 534 -10.59 -35.83 -7.85
CA GLU A 534 -10.08 -36.64 -6.75
C GLU A 534 -11.20 -37.41 -6.03
N GLU A 535 -12.38 -36.80 -5.86
CA GLU A 535 -13.55 -37.48 -5.29
C GLU A 535 -14.05 -38.62 -6.19
N ASP A 536 -13.98 -38.46 -7.52
CA ASP A 536 -14.31 -39.50 -8.49
C ASP A 536 -13.19 -40.54 -8.67
N GLU A 537 -12.19 -40.55 -7.79
CA GLU A 537 -11.01 -41.43 -7.83
C GLU A 537 -10.29 -41.40 -9.20
N CYS A 538 -10.30 -40.26 -9.88
CA CYS A 538 -9.65 -40.11 -11.17
C CYS A 538 -8.14 -40.22 -11.00
N SER A 539 -7.51 -41.13 -11.74
CA SER A 539 -6.05 -41.29 -11.74
C SER A 539 -5.35 -39.96 -12.00
N SER A 540 -4.25 -39.70 -11.28
CA SER A 540 -3.39 -38.53 -11.53
C SER A 540 -2.79 -38.52 -12.94
N SER A 541 -2.73 -39.68 -13.61
CA SER A 541 -2.32 -39.80 -15.02
C SER A 541 -3.47 -39.63 -16.03
N GLY A 542 -4.71 -39.45 -15.56
CA GLY A 542 -5.87 -39.24 -16.42
C GLY A 542 -5.77 -37.90 -17.17
N PRO A 543 -6.14 -37.83 -18.46
CA PRO A 543 -5.96 -36.63 -19.28
C PRO A 543 -6.73 -35.41 -18.72
N ARG A 544 -7.88 -35.64 -18.08
CA ARG A 544 -8.65 -34.58 -17.41
C ARG A 544 -7.90 -34.01 -16.20
N MET A 545 -7.35 -34.87 -15.35
CA MET A 545 -6.60 -34.46 -14.17
C MET A 545 -5.31 -33.73 -14.59
N GLN A 546 -4.59 -34.25 -15.58
CA GLN A 546 -3.38 -33.60 -16.11
C GLN A 546 -3.68 -32.19 -16.63
N LYS A 547 -4.73 -31.99 -17.44
CA LYS A 547 -5.13 -30.66 -17.92
C LYS A 547 -5.36 -29.67 -16.76
N VAL A 548 -6.05 -30.11 -15.71
CA VAL A 548 -6.34 -29.29 -14.51
C VAL A 548 -5.04 -28.98 -13.77
N GLN A 549 -4.20 -29.98 -13.52
CA GLN A 549 -2.95 -29.82 -12.79
C GLN A 549 -1.95 -28.95 -13.53
N GLU A 550 -1.79 -29.14 -14.85
CA GLU A 550 -0.96 -28.30 -15.72
C GLU A 550 -1.41 -26.84 -15.67
N TYR A 551 -2.72 -26.58 -15.73
CA TYR A 551 -3.24 -25.21 -15.60
C TYR A 551 -2.89 -24.61 -14.23
N LEU A 552 -3.17 -25.32 -13.15
CA LEU A 552 -2.91 -24.84 -11.79
C LEU A 552 -1.41 -24.64 -11.53
N ASP A 553 -0.55 -25.51 -12.05
CA ASP A 553 0.92 -25.39 -11.99
C ASP A 553 1.42 -24.20 -12.80
N MET A 554 0.88 -23.99 -14.01
CA MET A 554 1.18 -22.82 -14.85
C MET A 554 0.82 -21.50 -14.13
N ARG A 555 -0.31 -21.48 -13.41
CA ARG A 555 -0.75 -20.34 -12.58
C ARG A 555 -0.07 -20.30 -11.20
N LYS A 556 0.85 -21.23 -10.94
CA LYS A 556 1.63 -21.37 -9.70
C LYS A 556 0.77 -21.53 -8.45
N ILE A 557 -0.42 -22.10 -8.57
CA ILE A 557 -1.31 -22.37 -7.43
C ILE A 557 -0.67 -23.46 -6.57
N PRO A 558 -0.36 -23.20 -5.28
CA PRO A 558 0.34 -24.15 -4.43
C PRO A 558 -0.51 -25.36 -4.11
N LYS A 559 0.19 -26.46 -3.85
CA LYS A 559 -0.42 -27.73 -3.46
C LYS A 559 -1.19 -27.65 -2.13
N SER A 560 -0.78 -26.77 -1.21
CA SER A 560 -1.45 -26.56 0.09
C SER A 560 -2.91 -26.12 -0.01
N ILE A 561 -3.31 -25.51 -1.13
CA ILE A 561 -4.70 -25.07 -1.37
C ILE A 561 -5.37 -25.87 -2.50
N ARG A 562 -4.83 -27.02 -2.86
CA ARG A 562 -5.29 -27.84 -3.99
C ARG A 562 -5.83 -29.20 -3.55
N GLY A 563 -6.72 -29.73 -4.38
CA GLY A 563 -7.39 -31.01 -4.12
C GLY A 563 -8.18 -31.06 -2.80
N LEU A 564 -8.65 -32.25 -2.46
CA LEU A 564 -9.38 -32.57 -1.23
C LEU A 564 -8.54 -32.33 0.03
N SER A 565 -7.20 -32.38 -0.08
CA SER A 565 -6.30 -32.08 1.03
C SER A 565 -6.35 -30.61 1.48
N SER A 566 -6.88 -29.72 0.63
CA SER A 566 -7.02 -28.29 0.94
C SER A 566 -8.20 -27.94 1.84
N PHE A 567 -9.03 -28.93 2.21
CA PHE A 567 -10.18 -28.71 3.06
C PHE A 567 -9.74 -28.54 4.51
N ILE A 568 -9.94 -27.35 5.09
CA ILE A 568 -9.58 -27.06 6.48
C ILE A 568 -10.80 -26.64 7.30
N THR A 569 -10.78 -26.91 8.60
CA THR A 569 -11.73 -26.27 9.53
C THR A 569 -11.28 -24.82 9.74
N LEU A 570 -12.14 -23.86 9.40
CA LEU A 570 -11.84 -22.45 9.64
C LEU A 570 -11.92 -22.13 11.15
N PRO A 571 -10.95 -21.40 11.71
CA PRO A 571 -11.06 -20.91 13.07
C PRO A 571 -12.25 -19.95 13.19
N PRO A 572 -12.99 -20.00 14.32
CA PRO A 572 -13.92 -18.92 14.65
C PRO A 572 -13.12 -17.62 14.85
N THR A 573 -13.72 -16.46 14.59
CA THR A 573 -13.08 -15.21 14.98
C THR A 573 -12.83 -15.24 16.49
N GLN A 574 -11.58 -15.03 16.88
CA GLN A 574 -11.23 -14.77 18.28
C GLN A 574 -11.84 -13.41 18.65
N THR A 575 -13.12 -13.39 19.04
CA THR A 575 -13.67 -12.30 19.84
C THR A 575 -12.78 -12.20 21.06
N GLN A 576 -11.93 -11.18 21.11
CA GLN A 576 -10.92 -10.98 22.14
C GLN A 576 -11.49 -11.38 23.50
N ALA A 577 -11.06 -12.54 24.01
CA ALA A 577 -11.16 -12.80 25.43
C ALA A 577 -10.37 -11.65 26.09
N HIS A 578 -11.10 -10.81 26.83
CA HIS A 578 -10.65 -9.60 27.50
C HIS A 578 -9.12 -9.45 27.61
N VAL A 579 -8.56 -8.50 26.87
CA VAL A 579 -7.29 -7.86 27.27
C VAL A 579 -7.64 -7.05 28.52
N VAL A 580 -7.41 -7.67 29.68
CA VAL A 580 -7.43 -7.01 31.00
C VAL A 580 -6.12 -6.28 31.22
#